data_AF-A0A011P523-F1
#
_entry.id   AF-A0A011P523-F1
#
_cell.length_a   1.000
_cell.length_b   1.000
_cell.length_c   1.000
_cell.angle_alpha   90.00
_cell.angle_beta   90.00
_cell.angle_gamma   90.00
#
_symmetry.space_group_name_H-M   'P 1'
#
loop_
_entity.id
_entity.type
_entity.pdbx_description
1 polymer ?
#
loop_
_entity_poly.entity_id
_entity_poly.type
_entity_poly.pdbx_seq_one_letter_code
_entity_poly.pdbx_strand_id
1 'polypeptide(L)' 'MGAEARIQQVMLQDKVWYRVRLGPYHKMDDVNHMRADLAKQGIDANVVRRD' A
#
# COMPACT_ATOMS: atom_id res chain seq x y z
N MET A 1 16.51 -2.32 0.16
CA MET A 1 15.59 -2.29 -0.99
C MET A 1 14.55 -1.22 -0.73
N GLY A 2 14.25 -0.35 -1.71
CA GLY A 2 13.25 0.70 -1.57
C GLY A 2 12.09 0.47 -2.53
N ALA A 3 10.87 0.82 -2.12
CA ALA A 3 9.67 0.78 -2.96
C ALA A 3 9.15 2.20 -3.20
N GLU A 4 8.69 2.51 -4.42
CA GLU A 4 8.01 3.78 -4.68
C GLU A 4 6.72 3.83 -3.85
N ALA A 5 6.54 4.91 -3.11
CA ALA A 5 5.39 5.12 -2.25
C ALA A 5 4.76 6.48 -2.51
N ARG A 6 3.44 6.54 -2.38
CA ARG A 6 2.64 7.78 -2.43
C ARG A 6 1.80 7.87 -1.17
N ILE A 7 1.86 9.02 -0.51
CA ILE A 7 1.07 9.29 0.68
C ILE A 7 -0.20 10.02 0.25
N GLN A 8 -1.34 9.57 0.78
CA GLN A 8 -2.61 10.28 0.68
C GLN A 8 -3.14 10.64 2.05
N GLN A 9 -3.47 11.91 2.21
CA GLN A 9 -4.18 12.40 3.37
C GLN A 9 -5.68 12.24 3.13
N VAL A 10 -6.40 11.62 4.08
CA VAL A 10 -7.86 11.48 4.05
C VAL A 10 -8.43 11.84 5.42
N MET A 11 -9.55 12.57 5.44
CA MET A 11 -10.28 12.88 6.67
C MET A 11 -11.36 11.81 6.87
N LEU A 12 -11.35 11.14 8.02
CA LEU A 12 -12.33 10.11 8.39
C LEU A 12 -12.73 10.31 9.84
N GLN A 13 -14.03 10.50 10.09
CA GLN A 13 -14.60 10.69 11.43
C GLN A 13 -13.83 11.73 12.25
N ASP A 14 -13.65 12.91 11.67
CA ASP A 14 -12.94 14.06 12.27
C ASP A 14 -11.46 13.79 12.63
N LYS A 15 -10.87 12.71 12.11
CA LYS A 15 -9.44 12.40 12.21
C LYS A 15 -8.78 12.38 10.85
N VAL A 16 -7.54 12.86 10.82
CA VAL A 16 -6.70 12.79 9.63
C VAL A 16 -5.98 11.44 9.60
N TRP A 17 -6.15 10.72 8.50
CA TRP A 17 -5.47 9.47 8.20
C TRP A 17 -4.49 9.68 7.05
N TYR A 18 -3.33 9.03 7.14
CA TYR A 18 -2.34 9.00 6.07
C TYR A 18 -2.27 7.59 5.51
N ARG A 19 -2.79 7.40 4.29
CA ARG A 19 -2.70 6.13 3.57
C ARG A 19 -1.41 6.10 2.77
N VAL A 20 -0.53 5.15 3.09
CA VAL A 20 0.67 4.87 2.29
C VAL A 20 0.29 3.87 1.20
N ARG A 21 0.46 4.24 -0.07
CA ARG A 21 0.27 3.33 -1.20
C ARG A 21 1.61 3.04 -1.87
N LEU A 22 1.86 1.76 -2.11
CA LEU A 22 3.04 1.29 -2.83
C LEU A 22 2.69 1.01 -4.29
N GLY A 23 3.61 1.30 -5.21
CA GLY A 23 3.39 1.16 -6.66
C GLY A 23 3.00 2.47 -7.35
N PRO A 24 2.60 2.44 -8.63
CA PRO A 24 1.70 1.46 -9.26
C PRO A 24 2.37 0.14 -9.67
N TYR A 25 1.60 -0.96 -9.62
CA TYR A 25 2.02 -2.27 -10.11
C TYR A 25 1.26 -2.65 -11.38
N HIS A 26 1.98 -3.19 -12.36
CA HIS A 26 1.40 -3.62 -13.65
C HIS A 26 1.09 -5.12 -13.71
N LYS A 27 1.69 -5.91 -12.81
CA LYS A 27 1.48 -7.36 -12.72
C LYS A 27 1.02 -7.73 -11.32
N MET A 28 0.10 -8.68 -11.23
CA MET A 28 -0.41 -9.17 -9.95
C MET A 28 0.67 -9.88 -9.12
N ASP A 29 1.63 -10.53 -9.79
CA ASP A 29 2.75 -11.19 -9.11
C ASP A 29 3.61 -10.20 -8.32
N ASP A 30 3.84 -9.00 -8.86
CA ASP A 30 4.60 -7.94 -8.16
C ASP A 30 3.86 -7.47 -6.90
N VAL A 31 2.52 -7.37 -6.97
CA VAL A 31 1.66 -7.03 -5.82
C VAL A 31 1.74 -8.13 -4.75
N ASN A 32 1.62 -9.39 -5.16
CA ASN A 32 1.66 -10.54 -4.26
C ASN A 32 3.03 -10.66 -3.57
N HIS A 33 4.12 -10.45 -4.31
CA HIS A 33 5.46 -10.46 -3.74
C HIS A 33 5.64 -9.36 -2.70
N MET A 34 5.27 -8.12 -3.03
CA MET A 34 5.35 -7.00 -2.09
C MET A 34 4.50 -7.27 -0.83
N ARG A 35 3.27 -7.75 -0.99
CA ARG A 35 2.39 -8.08 0.14
C ARG A 35 3.01 -9.15 1.05
N ALA A 36 3.64 -10.18 0.47
CA ALA A 36 4.32 -11.22 1.23
C ALA A 36 5.51 -10.66 2.03
N ASP A 37 6.28 -9.75 1.44
CA ASP A 37 7.42 -9.12 2.12
C ASP A 37 7.00 -8.17 3.25
N LEU A 38 5.89 -7.45 3.08
CA LEU A 38 5.29 -6.64 4.14
C LEU A 38 4.76 -7.51 5.28
N ALA A 39 4.08 -8.61 4.95
CA ALA A 39 3.56 -9.55 5.95
C ALA A 39 4.67 -10.19 6.79
N LYS A 40 5.82 -10.54 6.18
CA LYS A 40 7.02 -11.02 6.90
C LYS A 40 7.56 -9.99 7.91
N GLN A 41 7.32 -8.70 7.66
CA GLN A 41 7.70 -7.60 8.54
C GLN A 41 6.58 -7.22 9.53
N GLY A 42 5.47 -7.95 9.54
CA GLY A 42 4.30 -7.67 10.40
C GLY A 42 3.44 -6.51 9.93
N ILE A 43 3.58 -6.07 8.67
CA ILE A 43 2.78 -5.00 8.08
C ILE A 43 1.65 -5.63 7.27
N ASP A 44 0.40 -5.36 7.67
CA ASP A 44 -0.78 -5.75 6.90
C ASP A 44 -1.04 -4.76 5.77
N ALA A 45 -1.35 -5.27 4.59
CA ALA A 45 -1.51 -4.49 3.38
C ALA A 45 -2.72 -4.97 2.57
N ASN A 46 -3.55 -4.00 2.16
CA ASN A 46 -4.70 -4.21 1.32
C ASN A 46 -4.40 -3.87 -0.14
N VAL A 47 -4.80 -4.76 -1.06
CA VAL A 47 -4.69 -4.51 -2.49
C VAL A 47 -5.81 -3.57 -2.92
N VAL A 48 -5.44 -2.47 -3.58
CA VAL A 48 -6.38 -1.47 -4.08
C VAL A 48 -6.22 -1.38 -5.59
N ARG A 49 -7.31 -1.54 -6.33
CA ARG A 49 -7.36 -1.25 -7.77
C ARG A 49 -7.77 0.22 -7.92
N ARG A 50 -7.06 0.96 -8.77
CA ARG A 50 -7.55 2.30 -9.18
C ARG A 50 -8.76 2.07 -10.08
N ASP A 51 -9.85 2.76 -9.77
CA ASP A 51 -11.01 2.91 -10.65
C ASP A 51 -10.65 3.75 -11.89
#